data_AF-X1TC59-F1
#
_entry.id   AF-X1TC59-F1
#
_cell.length_a   1.000
_cell.length_b   1.000
_cell.length_c   1.000
_cell.angle_alpha   90.00
_cell.angle_beta   90.00
_cell.angle_gamma   90.00
#
_symmetry.space_group_name_H-M   'P 1'
#
loop_
_entity.id
_entity.type
_entity.pdbx_description
1 polymer ?
#
loop_
_entity_poly.entity_id
_entity_poly.type
_entity_poly.pdbx_seq_one_letter_code
_entity_poly.pdbx_strand_id
1 'polypeptide(L)'
;MGGTFLAYPQDYQYQFIKDCFDALNGEESTTLEEAKRLNETTNHRCTGLCIETRPDWCGQEEIDRMLEFGTTRVELGVQILDDEIYRLVQRGHKVEDVVKATTLLKEHGFKVHYHWMPGLPSSTPDRDLELSVRLFSDARFKP
;
A
#
# COMPACT_ATOMS: atom_id res chain seq x y z
N MET A 1 6.90 0.73 6.56
CA MET A 1 7.26 -0.60 6.03
C MET A 1 6.73 -1.66 6.99
N GLY A 2 6.16 -2.76 6.49
CA GLY A 2 5.65 -3.87 7.30
C GLY A 2 4.38 -4.56 6.77
N GLY A 3 3.67 -3.93 5.83
CA GLY A 3 2.50 -4.51 5.15
C GLY A 3 1.23 -4.64 6.00
N THR A 4 1.28 -4.33 7.29
CA THR A 4 0.16 -4.53 8.25
C THR A 4 -0.32 -3.25 8.94
N PHE A 5 0.23 -2.10 8.55
CA PHE A 5 0.00 -0.82 9.24
C PHE A 5 -1.50 -0.49 9.40
N LEU A 6 -2.28 -0.69 8.34
CA LEU A 6 -3.69 -0.30 8.28
C LEU A 6 -4.61 -1.18 9.15
N ALA A 7 -4.12 -2.30 9.69
CA ALA A 7 -4.86 -3.16 10.60
C ALA A 7 -4.58 -2.89 12.09
N TYR A 8 -3.65 -1.99 12.42
CA TYR A 8 -3.48 -1.56 13.81
C TYR A 8 -4.67 -0.73 14.29
N PRO A 9 -4.84 -0.53 15.61
CA PRO A 9 -5.81 0.44 16.12
C PRO A 9 -5.66 1.82 15.47
N GLN A 10 -6.77 2.48 15.16
CA GLN A 10 -6.74 3.73 14.39
C GLN A 10 -6.00 4.84 15.13
N ASP A 11 -6.21 5.00 16.43
CA ASP A 11 -5.49 5.94 17.28
C ASP A 11 -3.96 5.80 17.14
N TYR A 12 -3.46 4.58 17.11
CA TYR A 12 -2.04 4.30 16.84
C TYR A 12 -1.63 4.76 15.44
N GLN A 13 -2.44 4.49 14.41
CA GLN A 13 -2.13 4.91 13.03
C GLN A 13 -2.00 6.42 12.91
N TYR A 14 -2.99 7.17 13.42
CA TYR A 14 -2.98 8.64 13.37
C TYR A 14 -1.81 9.23 14.17
N GLN A 15 -1.54 8.69 15.36
CA GLN A 15 -0.41 9.15 16.16
C GLN A 15 0.92 8.88 15.45
N PHE A 16 1.11 7.68 14.90
CA PHE A 16 2.34 7.31 14.20
C PHE A 16 2.63 8.25 13.03
N ILE A 17 1.62 8.59 12.21
CA ILE A 17 1.80 9.47 11.06
C ILE A 17 2.07 10.91 11.52
N LYS A 18 1.34 11.39 12.54
CA LYS A 18 1.59 12.70 13.14
C LYS A 18 3.01 12.82 13.65
N ASP A 19 3.51 11.83 14.39
CA ASP A 19 4.87 11.80 14.92
C ASP A 19 5.92 11.86 13.80
N CYS A 20 5.64 11.22 12.65
CA CYS A 20 6.51 11.31 11.47
C CYS A 20 6.55 12.74 10.91
N PHE A 21 5.41 13.44 10.83
CA PHE A 21 5.37 14.84 10.40
C PHE A 21 6.06 15.77 11.41
N ASP A 22 5.82 15.59 12.71
CA ASP A 22 6.45 16.38 13.77
C ASP A 22 7.98 16.23 13.74
N ALA A 23 8.49 15.01 13.51
CA ALA A 23 9.92 14.77 13.33
C ALA A 23 10.50 15.52 12.12
N LEU A 24 9.76 15.60 11.01
CA LEU A 24 10.17 16.37 9.82
C LEU A 24 10.08 17.88 10.07
N ASN A 25 9.11 18.32 10.85
CA ASN A 25 8.91 19.73 11.18
C ASN A 25 9.93 20.23 12.22
N GLY A 26 10.41 19.34 13.09
CA GLY A 26 11.29 19.67 14.21
C GLY A 26 10.56 20.24 15.43
N GLU A 27 9.24 20.17 15.47
CA GLU A 27 8.39 20.63 16.57
C GLU A 27 7.14 19.74 16.72
N GLU A 28 6.58 19.69 17.93
CA GLU A 28 5.36 18.93 18.22
C GLU A 28 4.11 19.71 17.80
N SER A 29 3.17 19.02 17.15
CA SER A 29 1.85 19.55 16.84
C SER A 29 0.77 18.98 17.77
N THR A 30 -0.43 19.56 17.77
CA THR A 30 -1.57 19.01 18.54
C THR A 30 -2.31 17.92 17.75
N THR A 31 -2.42 18.10 16.43
CA THR A 31 -3.20 17.23 15.55
C THR A 31 -2.42 16.90 14.28
N LEU A 32 -2.77 15.80 13.62
CA LEU A 32 -2.19 15.43 12.33
C LEU A 32 -2.38 16.53 11.26
N GLU A 33 -3.54 17.18 11.22
CA GLU A 33 -3.79 18.26 10.26
C GLU A 33 -2.88 19.47 10.50
N GLU A 34 -2.63 19.81 11.77
CA GLU A 34 -1.67 20.86 12.11
C GLU A 34 -0.26 20.46 11.69
N ALA A 35 0.16 19.22 11.97
CA ALA A 35 1.46 18.68 11.58
C ALA A 35 1.68 18.79 10.05
N LYS A 36 0.68 18.39 9.27
CA LYS A 36 0.69 18.47 7.80
C LYS A 36 0.78 19.91 7.31
N ARG A 37 -0.04 20.81 7.85
CA ARG A 37 -0.05 22.25 7.48
C ARG A 37 1.30 22.92 7.75
N LEU A 38 1.95 22.60 8.87
CA LEU A 38 3.29 23.07 9.16
C LEU A 38 4.29 22.55 8.11
N ASN A 39 4.23 21.25 7.81
CA ASN A 39 5.14 20.59 6.88
C ASN A 39 5.14 21.16 5.45
N GLU A 40 4.05 21.80 5.02
CA GLU A 40 3.96 22.49 3.72
C GLU A 40 5.06 23.56 3.52
N THR A 41 5.54 24.15 4.61
CA THR A 41 6.49 25.28 4.57
C THR A 41 7.85 24.99 5.18
N THR A 42 8.06 23.83 5.81
CA THR A 42 9.32 23.48 6.48
C THR A 42 10.45 23.17 5.48
N ASN A 43 11.66 23.04 6.02
CA ASN A 43 12.85 22.67 5.25
C ASN A 43 12.83 21.19 4.82
N HIS A 44 12.21 20.31 5.61
CA HIS A 44 12.08 18.88 5.31
C HIS A 44 10.64 18.55 4.91
N ARG A 45 10.33 18.77 3.64
CA ARG A 45 8.98 18.57 3.11
C ARG A 45 8.70 17.11 2.78
N CYS A 46 7.60 16.60 3.31
CA CYS A 46 7.04 15.31 2.94
C CYS A 46 6.31 15.44 1.59
N THR A 47 7.06 15.31 0.50
CA THR A 47 6.50 15.37 -0.87
C THR A 47 5.81 14.08 -1.31
N GLY A 48 5.93 13.02 -0.50
CA GLY A 48 5.23 11.77 -0.74
C GLY A 48 5.34 10.84 0.46
N LEU A 49 4.19 10.33 0.88
CA LEU A 49 4.08 9.28 1.88
C LEU A 49 3.65 7.98 1.19
N CYS A 50 4.32 6.88 1.53
CA CYS A 50 4.09 5.56 0.96
C CYS A 50 3.71 4.57 2.05
N ILE A 51 2.56 3.91 1.88
CA ILE A 51 2.09 2.85 2.80
C ILE A 51 2.12 1.51 2.08
N GLU A 52 2.71 0.53 2.74
CA GLU A 52 2.63 -0.88 2.33
C GLU A 52 1.42 -1.52 3.03
N THR A 53 0.60 -2.25 2.27
CA THR A 53 -0.51 -3.00 2.85
C THR A 53 -0.72 -4.34 2.13
N ARG A 54 -1.47 -5.23 2.78
CA ARG A 54 -2.00 -6.42 2.13
C ARG A 54 -3.22 -6.06 1.28
N PRO A 55 -3.45 -6.77 0.15
CA PRO A 55 -4.63 -6.54 -0.69
C PRO A 55 -5.98 -6.66 0.05
N ASP A 56 -6.08 -7.56 1.03
CA ASP A 56 -7.28 -7.75 1.84
C ASP A 56 -7.50 -6.68 2.91
N TRP A 57 -6.50 -5.82 3.17
CA TRP A 57 -6.58 -4.67 4.09
C TRP A 57 -6.44 -3.35 3.32
N CYS A 58 -7.19 -3.24 2.23
CA CYS A 58 -7.20 -2.08 1.35
C CYS A 58 -8.62 -1.81 0.82
N GLY A 59 -9.58 -1.68 1.74
CA GLY A 59 -10.96 -1.30 1.43
C GLY A 59 -11.14 0.22 1.39
N GLN A 60 -12.40 0.65 1.22
CA GLN A 60 -12.74 2.09 1.17
C GLN A 60 -12.34 2.82 2.47
N GLU A 61 -12.63 2.23 3.64
CA GLU A 61 -12.30 2.84 4.92
C GLU A 61 -10.79 3.03 5.11
N GLU A 62 -9.97 2.06 4.67
CA GLU A 62 -8.51 2.18 4.69
C GLU A 62 -8.02 3.27 3.74
N ILE A 63 -8.62 3.37 2.56
CA ILE A 63 -8.29 4.37 1.54
C ILE A 63 -8.59 5.79 2.04
N ASP A 64 -9.74 5.98 2.68
CA ASP A 64 -10.11 7.27 3.26
C ASP A 64 -9.09 7.71 4.32
N ARG A 65 -8.69 6.79 5.22
CA ARG A 65 -7.61 7.06 6.20
C ARG A 65 -6.28 7.39 5.52
N MET A 66 -5.90 6.65 4.47
CA MET A 66 -4.66 6.93 3.74
C MET A 66 -4.66 8.33 3.11
N LEU A 67 -5.80 8.81 2.59
CA LEU A 67 -5.94 10.18 2.10
C LEU A 67 -5.76 11.20 3.23
N GLU A 68 -6.37 10.97 4.39
CA GLU A 68 -6.20 11.83 5.57
C GLU A 68 -4.74 11.88 6.03
N PHE A 69 -4.01 10.76 5.96
CA PHE A 69 -2.57 10.72 6.27
C PHE A 69 -1.69 11.51 5.29
N GLY A 70 -2.20 11.90 4.12
CA GLY A 70 -1.39 12.50 3.05
C GLY A 70 -0.61 11.47 2.23
N THR A 71 -1.11 10.23 2.17
CA THR A 71 -0.51 9.16 1.36
C THR A 71 -0.60 9.50 -0.13
N THR A 72 0.46 9.19 -0.88
CA THR A 72 0.54 9.44 -2.34
C THR A 72 0.77 8.16 -3.15
N ARG A 73 1.22 7.11 -2.48
CA ARG A 73 1.59 5.83 -3.09
C ARG A 73 1.28 4.69 -2.15
N VAL A 74 0.77 3.59 -2.70
CA VAL A 74 0.49 2.36 -1.96
C VAL A 74 1.22 1.20 -2.60
N GLU A 75 1.92 0.42 -1.79
CA GLU A 75 2.52 -0.85 -2.23
C GLU A 75 1.68 -2.02 -1.74
N LEU A 76 1.14 -2.79 -2.68
CA LEU A 76 0.38 -3.99 -2.39
C LEU A 76 1.30 -5.20 -2.37
N GLY A 77 1.21 -5.97 -1.30
CA GLY A 77 1.91 -7.24 -1.13
C GLY A 77 1.35 -8.38 -1.99
N VAL A 78 1.30 -8.21 -3.31
CA VAL A 78 0.73 -9.15 -4.29
C VAL A 78 1.57 -10.42 -4.44
N GLN A 79 2.89 -10.29 -4.52
CA GLN A 79 3.87 -11.36 -4.72
C GLN A 79 3.77 -12.08 -6.08
N ILE A 80 2.64 -12.70 -6.40
CA ILE A 80 2.39 -13.44 -7.64
C ILE A 80 0.88 -13.45 -7.98
N LEU A 81 0.46 -13.58 -9.24
CA LEU A 81 -0.96 -13.59 -9.63
C LEU A 81 -1.55 -15.01 -9.74
N ASP A 82 -1.39 -15.84 -8.71
CA ASP A 82 -1.86 -17.23 -8.70
C ASP A 82 -2.42 -17.65 -7.33
N ASP A 83 -3.72 -17.99 -7.30
CA ASP A 83 -4.43 -18.40 -6.08
C ASP A 83 -3.95 -19.76 -5.54
N GLU A 84 -3.43 -20.65 -6.39
CA GLU A 84 -2.87 -21.92 -5.92
C GLU A 84 -1.58 -21.68 -5.13
N ILE A 85 -0.71 -20.80 -5.63
CA ILE A 85 0.52 -20.42 -4.94
C ILE A 85 0.17 -19.71 -3.63
N TYR A 86 -0.80 -18.79 -3.64
CA TYR A 86 -1.28 -18.14 -2.41
C TYR A 86 -1.76 -19.14 -1.35
N ARG A 87 -2.49 -20.18 -1.76
CA ARG A 87 -2.93 -21.25 -0.86
C ARG A 87 -1.74 -22.02 -0.29
N LEU A 88 -0.73 -22.33 -1.11
CA LEU A 88 0.46 -23.08 -0.70
C LEU A 88 1.33 -22.28 0.27
N VAL A 89 1.50 -20.97 0.05
CA VAL A 89 2.28 -20.08 0.93
C VAL A 89 1.44 -19.43 2.04
N GLN A 90 0.18 -19.84 2.18
CA GLN A 90 -0.75 -19.36 3.21
C GLN A 90 -0.89 -17.83 3.26
N ARG A 91 -0.99 -17.20 2.08
CA ARG A 91 -0.99 -15.73 1.94
C ARG A 91 -2.24 -15.04 2.48
N GLY A 92 -3.34 -15.77 2.69
CA GLY A 92 -4.54 -15.30 3.38
C GLY A 92 -5.46 -14.38 2.56
N HIS A 93 -5.14 -14.10 1.31
CA HIS A 93 -5.99 -13.36 0.35
C HIS A 93 -5.97 -14.05 -1.02
N LYS A 94 -6.81 -13.56 -1.94
CA LYS A 94 -6.92 -14.04 -3.32
C LYS A 94 -6.45 -12.99 -4.33
N VAL A 95 -6.28 -13.40 -5.59
CA VAL A 95 -6.03 -12.50 -6.72
C VAL A 95 -7.19 -11.52 -6.91
N GLU A 96 -8.41 -11.92 -6.59
CA GLU A 96 -9.59 -11.05 -6.62
C GLU A 96 -9.45 -9.85 -5.66
N ASP A 97 -8.86 -10.05 -4.48
CA ASP A 97 -8.62 -8.96 -3.52
C ASP A 97 -7.60 -7.96 -4.08
N VAL A 98 -6.60 -8.46 -4.82
CA VAL A 98 -5.62 -7.62 -5.54
C VAL A 98 -6.32 -6.75 -6.58
N VAL A 99 -7.24 -7.31 -7.37
CA VAL A 99 -7.99 -6.57 -8.39
C VAL A 99 -8.84 -5.47 -7.75
N LYS A 100 -9.57 -5.80 -6.69
CA LYS A 100 -10.42 -4.83 -5.97
C LYS A 100 -9.61 -3.70 -5.37
N ALA A 101 -8.55 -4.01 -4.62
CA ALA A 101 -7.68 -3.02 -4.02
C ALA A 101 -7.04 -2.11 -5.08
N THR A 102 -6.56 -2.68 -6.18
CA THR A 102 -5.95 -1.91 -7.28
C THR A 102 -6.94 -0.96 -7.94
N THR A 103 -8.17 -1.43 -8.16
CA THR A 103 -9.23 -0.61 -8.76
C THR A 103 -9.54 0.59 -7.86
N LEU A 104 -9.81 0.35 -6.58
CA LEU A 104 -10.13 1.41 -5.63
C LEU A 104 -8.97 2.41 -5.48
N LEU A 105 -7.73 1.93 -5.34
CA LEU A 105 -6.56 2.81 -5.24
C LEU A 105 -6.41 3.73 -6.47
N LYS A 106 -6.60 3.19 -7.68
CA LYS A 106 -6.53 3.98 -8.91
C LYS A 106 -7.66 4.99 -9.03
N GLU A 107 -8.88 4.62 -8.65
CA GLU A 107 -10.04 5.53 -8.63
C GLU A 107 -9.82 6.72 -7.68
N HIS A 108 -9.04 6.54 -6.61
CA HIS A 108 -8.68 7.58 -5.65
C HIS A 108 -7.34 8.29 -5.98
N GLY A 109 -6.74 8.02 -7.14
CA GLY A 109 -5.57 8.74 -7.63
C GLY A 109 -4.24 8.33 -6.99
N PHE A 110 -4.17 7.20 -6.28
CA PHE A 110 -2.92 6.68 -5.74
C PHE A 110 -2.02 6.13 -6.85
N LYS A 111 -0.70 6.30 -6.67
CA LYS A 111 0.29 5.48 -7.37
C LYS A 111 0.24 4.07 -6.76
N VAL A 112 0.10 3.04 -7.59
CA VAL A 112 -0.01 1.65 -7.12
C VAL A 112 1.25 0.91 -7.50
N HIS A 113 1.94 0.32 -6.53
CA HIS A 113 3.07 -0.58 -6.77
C HIS A 113 2.72 -1.97 -6.28
N TYR A 114 3.21 -3.00 -6.98
CA TYR A 114 3.13 -4.37 -6.51
C TYR A 114 4.50 -4.85 -6.06
N HIS A 115 4.55 -5.49 -4.89
CA HIS A 115 5.66 -6.38 -4.57
C HIS A 115 5.54 -7.62 -5.45
N TRP A 116 6.59 -7.95 -6.20
CA TRP A 116 6.61 -9.07 -7.14
C TRP A 116 7.75 -10.03 -6.79
N MET A 117 7.42 -11.30 -6.59
CA MET A 117 8.35 -12.34 -6.15
C MET A 117 8.26 -13.58 -7.05
N PRO A 118 9.07 -13.66 -8.11
CA PRO A 118 9.31 -14.91 -8.84
C PRO A 118 9.96 -15.97 -7.94
N GLY A 119 9.84 -17.25 -8.33
CA GLY A 119 10.48 -18.37 -7.63
C GLY A 119 9.80 -18.79 -6.34
N LEU A 120 8.54 -18.42 -6.14
CA LEU A 120 7.75 -18.93 -5.02
C LEU A 120 7.55 -20.45 -5.11
N PRO A 121 7.31 -21.15 -3.98
CA PRO A 121 7.06 -22.58 -3.97
C PRO A 121 6.04 -22.98 -5.02
N SER A 122 6.33 -24.05 -5.77
CA SER A 122 5.57 -24.57 -6.92
C SER A 122 5.56 -23.74 -8.21
N SER A 123 6.18 -22.55 -8.24
CA SER A 123 6.35 -21.79 -9.48
C SER A 123 7.55 -22.29 -10.29
N THR A 124 7.54 -22.01 -11.60
CA THR A 124 8.65 -22.25 -12.53
C THR A 124 9.00 -20.96 -13.25
N PRO A 125 10.23 -20.80 -13.79
CA PRO A 125 10.59 -19.60 -14.55
C PRO A 125 9.65 -19.28 -15.71
N ASP A 126 9.16 -20.30 -16.43
CA ASP A 126 8.20 -20.12 -17.52
C ASP A 126 6.85 -19.60 -17.01
N ARG A 127 6.37 -20.13 -15.87
CA ARG A 127 5.14 -19.70 -15.20
C ARG A 127 5.26 -18.28 -14.67
N ASP A 128 6.39 -17.95 -14.03
CA ASP A 128 6.67 -16.60 -13.53
C ASP A 128 6.70 -15.57 -14.68
N LEU A 129 7.26 -15.95 -15.83
CA LEU A 129 7.25 -15.11 -17.02
C LEU A 129 5.83 -14.90 -17.57
N GLU A 130 5.03 -15.97 -17.68
CA GLU A 130 3.62 -15.89 -18.11
C GLU A 130 2.82 -14.94 -17.20
N LEU A 131 2.96 -15.07 -15.88
CA LEU A 131 2.28 -14.22 -14.90
C LEU A 131 2.79 -12.78 -14.94
N SER A 132 4.08 -12.57 -15.19
CA SER A 132 4.66 -11.24 -15.38
C SER A 132 4.14 -10.56 -16.65
N VAL A 133 3.98 -11.30 -17.76
CA VAL A 133 3.33 -10.79 -18.96
C VAL A 133 1.86 -10.45 -18.69
N ARG A 134 1.15 -11.31 -17.95
CA ARG A 134 -0.25 -11.05 -17.54
C ARG A 134 -0.37 -9.78 -16.71
N LEU A 135 0.52 -9.56 -15.74
CA LEU A 135 0.55 -8.36 -14.88
C LEU A 135 0.48 -7.05 -15.69
N PHE A 136 1.16 -6.98 -16.83
CA PHE A 136 1.21 -5.78 -17.67
C PHE A 136 0.29 -5.81 -18.89
N SER A 137 -0.38 -6.92 -19.20
CA SER A 137 -1.31 -7.03 -20.34
C SER A 137 -2.78 -6.96 -19.92
N ASP A 138 -3.13 -7.52 -18.76
CA ASP A 138 -4.49 -7.53 -18.21
C ASP A 138 -4.81 -6.19 -17.54
N ALA A 139 -5.86 -5.52 -18.01
CA ALA A 139 -6.24 -4.17 -17.56
C ALA A 139 -6.60 -4.08 -16.07
N ARG A 140 -6.94 -5.21 -15.44
CA ARG A 140 -7.31 -5.28 -14.01
C ARG A 140 -6.13 -5.04 -13.06
N PHE A 141 -4.90 -5.26 -13.53
CA PHE A 141 -3.69 -5.05 -12.75
C PHE A 141 -2.99 -3.77 -13.21
N LYS A 142 -2.07 -3.89 -14.20
CA LYS A 142 -1.28 -2.78 -14.78
C LYS A 142 -0.93 -1.70 -13.77
N PRO A 143 -0.31 -2.05 -12.62
CA PRO A 143 -0.05 -1.11 -11.54
C PRO A 143 0.71 0.12 -12.04
#